data_AF-A0A5J4DYW3-F1
#
_entry.id   AF-A0A5J4DYW3-F1
#
_cell.length_a   1.000
_cell.length_b   1.000
_cell.length_c   1.000
_cell.angle_alpha   90.00
_cell.angle_beta   90.00
_cell.angle_gamma   90.00
#
_symmetry.space_group_name_H-M   'P 1'
#
loop_
_entity.id
_entity.type
_entity.pdbx_description
1 polymer ?
#
loop_
_entity_poly.entity_id
_entity_poly.type
_entity_poly.pdbx_seq_one_letter_code
_entity_poly.pdbx_strand_id
1 'polypeptide(L)'
;MMAQVQSIIIGLMLYLLLAVQAEAAEDKTKSCKDKITAVGRPNRIQSLSSMSAVIQWTQRANELGKQYGQWHNALRTDLSCKLMQRSGYYVCYASAKPCQLSLEQRAKNETQEGGRN
;
A
#
# COMPACT_ATOMS: atom_id res chain seq x y z
N MET A 1 -5.34 -59.59 10.19
CA MET A 1 -4.85 -58.34 10.83
C MET A 1 -3.94 -57.54 9.89
N MET A 2 -4.37 -57.24 8.65
CA MET A 2 -3.52 -56.51 7.67
C MET A 2 -4.18 -55.22 7.14
N ALA A 3 -5.48 -55.01 7.36
CA ALA A 3 -6.21 -53.86 6.82
C ALA A 3 -6.04 -52.55 7.63
N GLN A 4 -5.58 -52.62 8.89
CA GLN A 4 -5.44 -51.41 9.73
C GLN A 4 -4.16 -50.60 9.48
N VAL A 5 -3.12 -51.21 8.89
CA VAL A 5 -1.82 -50.55 8.72
C VAL A 5 -1.83 -49.58 7.52
N GLN A 6 -2.61 -49.87 6.48
CA GLN A 6 -2.72 -49.02 5.28
C GLN A 6 -3.41 -47.67 5.54
N SER A 7 -4.39 -47.62 6.45
CA SER A 7 -5.12 -46.37 6.75
C SER A 7 -4.24 -45.32 7.46
N ILE A 8 -3.26 -45.76 8.23
CA ILE A 8 -2.34 -44.86 8.96
C ILE A 8 -1.38 -44.17 7.97
N ILE A 9 -0.87 -44.90 6.98
CA ILE A 9 0.09 -44.39 5.99
C ILE A 9 -0.55 -43.31 5.10
N ILE A 10 -1.81 -43.51 4.70
CA ILE A 10 -2.55 -42.53 3.88
C ILE A 10 -2.85 -41.26 4.70
N GLY A 11 -3.22 -41.40 5.98
CA GLY A 11 -3.45 -40.27 6.87
C GLY A 11 -2.21 -39.40 7.10
N LEU A 12 -1.04 -40.04 7.24
CA LEU A 12 0.23 -39.35 7.47
C LEU A 12 0.74 -38.61 6.20
N MET A 13 0.53 -39.20 5.02
CA MET A 13 0.83 -38.54 3.74
C MET A 13 -0.10 -37.35 3.46
N LEU A 14 -1.38 -37.43 3.85
CA LEU A 14 -2.31 -36.31 3.73
C LEU A 14 -1.92 -35.15 4.67
N TYR A 15 -1.44 -35.47 5.88
CA TYR A 15 -1.00 -34.46 6.86
C TYR A 15 0.26 -33.71 6.41
N LEU A 16 1.19 -34.40 5.73
CA LEU A 16 2.41 -33.79 5.18
C LEU A 16 2.12 -32.82 4.00
N LEU A 17 1.08 -33.07 3.20
CA LEU A 17 0.69 -32.21 2.08
C LEU A 17 0.04 -30.88 2.53
N LEU A 18 -0.57 -30.82 3.71
CA LEU A 18 -1.20 -29.61 4.23
C LEU A 18 -0.23 -28.62 4.91
N ALA A 19 0.99 -29.05 5.26
CA ALA A 19 1.98 -28.19 5.93
C ALA A 19 2.79 -27.30 4.98
N VAL A 20 2.73 -27.52 3.66
CA VAL A 20 3.59 -26.84 2.64
C VAL A 20 2.96 -25.57 2.06
N GLN A 21 1.86 -25.06 2.61
CA GLN A 21 1.18 -23.86 2.07
C GLN A 21 1.30 -22.59 2.95
N ALA A 22 2.15 -22.59 3.98
CA ALA A 22 2.20 -21.50 4.97
C ALA A 22 3.23 -20.38 4.66
N GLU A 23 4.01 -20.47 3.59
CA GLU A 23 5.20 -19.61 3.38
C GLU A 23 5.13 -18.73 2.11
N ALA A 24 3.96 -18.16 1.81
CA ALA A 24 3.80 -17.23 0.67
C ALA A 24 3.17 -15.87 1.06
N ALA A 25 3.40 -15.41 2.30
CA ALA A 25 2.94 -14.09 2.77
C ALA A 25 4.09 -13.14 3.19
N GLU A 26 5.35 -13.58 3.12
CA GLU A 26 6.51 -12.70 2.92
C GLU A 26 6.69 -12.63 1.39
N ASP A 27 6.58 -11.52 0.67
CA ASP A 27 7.34 -10.30 0.85
C ASP A 27 6.92 -9.29 -0.23
N LYS A 28 5.70 -8.75 -0.12
CA LYS A 28 5.31 -7.56 -0.91
C LYS A 28 5.83 -6.26 -0.27
N THR A 29 6.52 -6.37 0.86
CA THR A 29 7.06 -5.27 1.67
C THR A 29 8.47 -4.85 1.27
N LYS A 30 9.29 -5.67 0.61
CA LYS A 30 10.63 -5.28 0.14
C LYS A 30 10.65 -4.07 -0.81
N SER A 31 9.53 -3.77 -1.47
CA SER A 31 9.42 -2.61 -2.37
C SER A 31 8.97 -1.31 -1.67
N CYS A 32 8.65 -1.34 -0.37
CA CYS A 32 8.08 -0.20 0.35
C CYS A 32 9.04 0.37 1.40
N LYS A 33 8.94 1.67 1.65
CA LYS A 33 9.69 2.41 2.67
C LYS A 33 8.81 2.71 3.89
N ASP A 34 9.45 3.28 4.90
CA ASP A 34 8.76 3.70 6.12
C ASP A 34 7.69 4.75 5.84
N LYS A 35 6.70 4.79 6.74
CA LYS A 35 5.57 5.70 6.63
C LYS A 35 6.06 7.14 6.71
N ILE A 36 5.69 7.94 5.71
CA ILE A 36 5.92 9.38 5.71
C ILE A 36 4.60 10.08 6.04
N THR A 37 4.68 11.14 6.81
CA THR A 37 3.60 12.11 7.01
C THR A 37 4.09 13.48 6.58
N ALA A 38 3.28 14.24 5.86
CA ALA A 38 3.58 15.60 5.44
C ALA A 38 2.37 16.52 5.67
N VAL A 39 2.67 17.78 5.96
CA VAL A 39 1.65 18.81 6.21
C VAL A 39 1.58 19.72 4.99
N GLY A 40 0.37 19.90 4.47
CA GLY A 40 0.09 20.83 3.40
C GLY A 40 0.11 22.28 3.86
N ARG A 41 0.33 23.20 2.92
CA ARG A 41 0.20 24.64 3.20
C ARG A 41 -1.26 24.95 3.58
N PRO A 42 -1.48 25.74 4.64
CA PRO A 42 -2.83 26.16 5.01
C PRO A 42 -3.51 26.90 3.85
N ASN A 43 -4.78 26.59 3.57
CA ASN A 43 -5.56 27.27 2.53
C ASN A 43 -7.03 27.39 2.93
N ARG A 44 -7.72 28.47 2.51
CA ARG A 44 -9.17 28.62 2.73
C ARG A 44 -10.00 27.60 1.96
N ILE A 45 -9.46 27.01 0.90
CA ILE A 45 -10.08 25.94 0.11
C ILE A 45 -9.43 24.61 0.51
N GLN A 46 -10.25 23.67 1.01
CA GLN A 46 -9.78 22.36 1.49
C GLN A 46 -9.00 21.59 0.42
N SER A 47 -9.47 21.57 -0.83
CA SER A 47 -8.83 20.85 -1.94
C SER A 47 -7.43 21.39 -2.27
N LEU A 48 -7.19 22.70 -2.11
CA LEU A 48 -5.86 23.27 -2.29
C LEU A 48 -4.92 22.90 -1.15
N SER A 49 -5.42 22.85 0.09
CA SER A 49 -4.62 22.40 1.23
C SER A 49 -4.28 20.91 1.13
N SER A 50 -5.22 20.06 0.68
CA SER A 50 -4.97 18.64 0.49
C SER A 50 -3.98 18.37 -0.65
N MET A 51 -4.13 19.04 -1.79
CA MET A 51 -3.18 18.95 -2.90
C MET A 51 -1.78 19.36 -2.43
N SER A 52 -1.66 20.45 -1.67
CA SER A 52 -0.39 20.85 -1.10
C SER A 52 0.19 19.78 -0.15
N ALA A 53 -0.63 19.10 0.66
CA ALA A 53 -0.16 18.04 1.56
C ALA A 53 0.42 16.86 0.77
N VAL A 54 -0.25 16.44 -0.32
CA VAL A 54 0.22 15.38 -1.22
C VAL A 54 1.52 15.79 -1.91
N ILE A 55 1.63 17.03 -2.41
CA ILE A 55 2.88 17.54 -3.01
C ILE A 55 4.04 17.48 -2.01
N GLN A 56 3.82 17.93 -0.77
CA GLN A 56 4.85 17.89 0.27
C GLN A 56 5.24 16.46 0.63
N TRP A 57 4.27 15.54 0.66
CA TRP A 57 4.54 14.11 0.85
C TRP A 57 5.37 13.56 -0.31
N THR A 58 5.01 13.85 -1.55
CA THR A 58 5.72 13.41 -2.77
C THR A 58 7.15 13.92 -2.79
N GLN A 59 7.39 15.16 -2.38
CA GLN A 59 8.74 15.72 -2.28
C GLN A 59 9.59 14.93 -1.26
N ARG A 60 9.06 14.65 -0.07
CA ARG A 60 9.73 13.82 0.94
C ARG A 60 9.96 12.40 0.46
N ALA A 61 8.98 11.80 -0.20
CA ALA A 61 9.11 10.45 -0.75
C ALA A 61 10.16 10.39 -1.88
N ASN A 62 10.31 11.47 -2.68
CA ASN A 62 11.35 11.56 -3.70
C ASN A 62 12.77 11.59 -3.13
N GLU A 63 12.97 12.02 -1.89
CA GLU A 63 14.27 11.97 -1.20
C GLU A 63 14.74 10.51 -0.99
N LEU A 64 13.80 9.55 -0.96
CA LEU A 64 14.09 8.11 -0.92
C LEU A 64 14.36 7.49 -2.30
N GLY A 65 14.16 8.27 -3.37
CA GLY A 65 14.25 7.88 -4.77
C GLY A 65 13.00 8.27 -5.56
N LYS A 66 13.17 8.71 -6.82
CA LYS A 66 12.09 9.20 -7.68
C LYS A 66 10.95 8.20 -7.88
N GLN A 67 11.25 6.90 -7.82
CA GLN A 67 10.28 5.81 -7.95
C GLN A 67 9.31 5.71 -6.76
N TYR A 68 9.61 6.35 -5.63
CA TYR A 68 8.79 6.35 -4.42
C TYR A 68 7.85 7.56 -4.31
N GLY A 69 8.10 8.63 -5.06
CA GLY A 69 7.34 9.89 -4.97
C GLY A 69 5.91 9.84 -5.51
N GLN A 70 5.50 8.72 -6.08
CA GLN A 70 4.18 8.58 -6.71
C GLN A 70 3.12 8.25 -5.65
N TRP A 71 2.30 9.24 -5.29
CA TRP A 71 1.24 9.07 -4.28
C TRP A 71 0.28 7.90 -4.58
N HIS A 72 -0.09 7.70 -5.85
CA HIS A 72 -1.00 6.63 -6.26
C HIS A 72 -0.40 5.22 -6.11
N ASN A 73 0.93 5.11 -5.97
CA ASN A 73 1.62 3.84 -5.71
C ASN A 73 1.82 3.57 -4.22
N ALA A 74 1.52 4.55 -3.36
CA ALA A 74 1.75 4.43 -1.94
C ALA A 74 0.71 3.51 -1.28
N LEU A 75 1.13 2.77 -0.25
CA LEU A 75 0.24 1.94 0.54
C LEU A 75 -0.24 2.67 1.78
N ARG A 76 -1.45 2.31 2.26
CA ARG A 76 -2.07 2.86 3.47
C ARG A 76 -2.14 4.39 3.41
N THR A 77 -2.60 4.91 2.28
CA THR A 77 -2.80 6.34 2.06
C THR A 77 -3.90 6.87 2.98
N ASP A 78 -3.61 7.97 3.63
CA ASP A 78 -4.50 8.71 4.50
C ASP A 78 -4.33 10.21 4.24
N LEU A 79 -5.47 10.92 4.17
CA LEU A 79 -5.52 12.35 3.93
C LEU A 79 -6.55 12.96 4.89
N SER A 80 -6.04 13.62 5.92
CA SER A 80 -6.87 14.24 6.95
C SER A 80 -6.78 15.75 6.87
N CYS A 81 -7.91 16.44 6.97
CA CYS A 81 -7.98 17.91 6.92
C CYS A 81 -8.70 18.45 8.14
N LYS A 82 -8.19 19.56 8.71
CA LYS A 82 -8.80 20.26 9.84
C LYS A 82 -9.03 21.72 9.50
N LEU A 83 -10.24 22.21 9.74
CA LEU A 83 -10.55 23.64 9.69
C LEU A 83 -10.04 24.34 10.96
N MET A 84 -9.20 25.36 10.78
CA MET A 84 -8.73 26.22 11.85
C MET A 84 -9.76 27.32 12.13
N GLN A 85 -10.58 27.13 13.16
CA GLN A 85 -11.72 28.00 13.48
C GLN A 85 -11.36 29.50 13.58
N ARG A 86 -10.15 29.83 14.09
CA ARG A 86 -9.73 31.23 14.25
C ARG A 86 -9.35 31.93 12.95
N SER A 87 -8.87 31.19 11.95
CA SER A 87 -8.33 31.75 10.71
C SER A 87 -9.18 31.44 9.48
N GLY A 88 -10.06 30.43 9.56
CA GLY A 88 -10.84 29.94 8.43
C GLY A 88 -10.01 29.17 7.40
N TYR A 89 -8.78 28.79 7.71
CA TYR A 89 -7.92 27.98 6.84
C TYR A 89 -8.07 26.50 7.16
N TYR A 90 -8.07 25.67 6.14
CA TYR A 90 -7.84 24.23 6.24
C TYR A 90 -6.34 23.94 6.34
N VAL A 91 -5.98 22.99 7.20
CA VAL A 91 -4.66 22.37 7.24
C VAL A 91 -4.85 20.87 7.02
N CYS A 92 -4.24 20.35 5.96
CA CYS A 92 -4.30 18.94 5.62
C CYS A 92 -2.97 18.21 5.88
N TYR A 93 -3.08 16.93 6.19
CA TYR A 93 -2.00 16.00 6.49
C TYR A 93 -2.11 14.83 5.52
N ALA A 94 -1.06 14.57 4.77
CA ALA A 94 -0.95 13.43 3.88
C ALA A 94 -0.03 12.39 4.51
N SER A 95 -0.47 11.15 4.64
CA SER A 95 0.36 10.09 5.18
C SER A 95 0.21 8.78 4.41
N ALA A 96 1.33 8.15 4.07
CA ALA A 96 1.35 6.89 3.36
C ALA A 96 2.74 6.23 3.46
N LYS A 97 2.82 4.94 3.12
CA LYS A 97 4.08 4.22 2.91
C LYS A 97 4.49 4.33 1.43
N PRO A 98 5.61 4.99 1.09
CA PRO A 98 6.09 5.06 -0.28
C PRO A 98 6.47 3.67 -0.77
N CYS A 99 6.04 3.30 -1.97
CA CYS A 99 6.36 2.00 -2.57
C CYS A 99 6.79 2.18 -4.02
N GLN A 100 7.70 1.32 -4.49
CA GLN A 100 7.95 1.24 -5.93
C GLN A 100 6.80 0.44 -6.56
N LEU A 101 6.39 0.88 -7.73
CA LEU A 101 5.40 0.19 -8.55
C LEU A 101 5.93 -1.20 -8.91
N SER A 102 5.31 -2.28 -8.41
CA SER A 102 5.69 -3.61 -8.88
C SER A 102 5.25 -3.76 -10.34
N LEU A 103 6.08 -4.38 -11.19
CA LEU A 103 5.73 -4.62 -12.60
C LEU A 103 4.37 -5.33 -12.74
N GLU A 104 4.03 -6.16 -11.76
CA GLU A 104 2.76 -6.89 -11.66
C GLU A 104 1.55 -5.96 -11.40
N GLN A 105 1.72 -4.89 -10.62
CA GLN A 105 0.68 -3.87 -10.40
C GLN A 105 0.49 -2.98 -11.64
N ARG A 106 1.57 -2.70 -12.37
CA ARG A 106 1.54 -1.96 -13.65
C ARG A 106 0.69 -2.70 -14.69
N ALA A 107 0.96 -4.00 -14.87
CA ALA A 107 0.22 -4.85 -15.80
C ALA A 107 -1.28 -4.97 -15.46
N LYS A 108 -1.64 -5.01 -14.16
CA LYS A 108 -3.05 -5.05 -13.74
C LYS A 108 -3.79 -3.74 -14.01
N ASN A 109 -3.14 -2.60 -13.83
CA ASN A 109 -3.75 -1.29 -14.10
C ASN A 109 -3.95 -1.05 -15.61
N GLU A 110 -2.98 -1.45 -16.46
CA GLU A 110 -3.08 -1.35 -17.92
C GLU A 110 -4.22 -2.23 -18.48
N THR A 111 -4.45 -3.40 -17.89
CA THR A 111 -5.55 -4.29 -18.29
C THR A 111 -6.93 -3.73 -17.89
N GLN A 112 -7.02 -2.88 -16.86
CA GLN A 112 -8.27 -2.26 -16.42
C GLN A 112 -8.65 -0.98 -17.18
N GLU A 113 -7.69 -0.21 -17.69
CA GLU A 113 -7.98 0.98 -18.52
C GLU A 113 -8.26 0.65 -20.00
N GLY A 114 -7.82 -0.52 -20.50
CA GLY A 114 -8.07 -0.96 -21.88
C GLY A 114 -9.49 -1.50 -22.17
N GLY A 115 -10.38 -1.57 -21.17
CA GLY A 115 -11.73 -2.13 -21.30
C GLY A 115 -12.85 -1.08 -21.30
N ARG A 116 -12.53 0.20 -21.47
CA ARG A 116 -13.50 1.31 -21.46
C ARG A 116 -13.35 2.16 -22.71
N ASN A 117 -13.61 1.55 -23.87
CA ASN A 117 -14.01 2.23 -25.10
C ASN A 117 -14.95 1.30 -25.88
#